data_AF-A0A7C1L4H1-F1
#
_entry.id   AF-A0A7C1L4H1-F1
#
_cell.length_a   1.000
_cell.length_b   1.000
_cell.length_c   1.000
_cell.angle_alpha   90.00
_cell.angle_beta   90.00
_cell.angle_gamma   90.00
#
_symmetry.space_group_name_H-M   'P 1'
#
loop_
_entity.id
_entity.type
_entity.pdbx_description
1 polymer ?
#
loop_
_entity_poly.entity_id
_entity_poly.type
_entity_poly.pdbx_seq_one_letter_code
_entity_poly.pdbx_strand_id
1 'polypeptide(L)'
;MRKILVLLFIVFLQISGTLGAVCSLSFDSKYSTIKIKDGGTLQVDSPIAQWDGTLACASGGTITGGDITFVDGLLDDVGNQFSVSAVYSPSGTITLGGSSVFRLEAGVCLYAISVSGTNNILGGSGDIAGTITLQDSSTALTFQLLGLLASDVVMNDGTVILADDLYLGSRVVFTGNGTVNLSNDSLYLGSEMKSWTGNTYWSGSGGMLHLNSSISLSGTWTFGGNVEVHGNDQIIYLGDTGNIFVDSNSSVMFHDLRLEDITDENIQCVDDTAVIMLDAATWCQSEDSSFRFNTGALRFIHRVLMCCNGGVFAYSSSETSTICSESKLVLDTGFTFSYDPGINQKNLIEFEAESSTLVLKSASLHSTATGMQLTKGVLKVKGDSYLSSEKIIVYTTMPQYLDEGIMFGSGTAADNFMCNIVGGASLTLSEGTLVYNNTVSNLLLIENKMSLLHIGQEARLVLDESLNVATGGVEFGNHATLLTKTGKSFVGSIFPLGYIYRRSKR
;
A
#
# COMPACT_ATOMS: atom_id res chain seq x y z
N MET A 1 -40.33 30.44 -53.59
CA MET A 1 -39.64 29.17 -53.31
C MET A 1 -38.78 29.42 -52.08
N ARG A 2 -38.87 28.75 -50.92
CA ARG A 2 -39.27 27.39 -50.56
C ARG A 2 -40.62 27.35 -49.82
N LYS A 3 -41.47 26.39 -50.17
CA LYS A 3 -42.64 26.02 -49.37
C LYS A 3 -42.12 25.16 -48.21
N ILE A 4 -42.20 25.67 -46.99
CA ILE A 4 -42.00 24.85 -45.78
C ILE A 4 -43.31 24.08 -45.59
N LEU A 5 -43.26 22.78 -45.87
CA LEU A 5 -44.30 21.84 -45.49
C LEU A 5 -44.14 21.59 -43.99
N VAL A 6 -44.88 22.33 -43.15
CA VAL A 6 -45.05 21.97 -41.74
C VAL A 6 -46.01 20.78 -41.73
N LEU A 7 -45.44 19.58 -41.81
CA LEU A 7 -46.18 18.35 -41.54
C LEU A 7 -46.28 18.23 -40.02
N LEU A 8 -47.38 18.72 -39.45
CA LEU A 8 -47.74 18.48 -38.06
C LEU A 8 -48.24 17.03 -37.96
N PHE A 9 -47.32 16.09 -37.76
CA PHE A 9 -47.65 14.70 -37.48
C PHE A 9 -48.01 14.59 -35.98
N ILE A 10 -49.26 14.93 -35.64
CA ILE A 10 -49.84 14.51 -34.35
C ILE A 10 -50.31 13.07 -34.57
N VAL A 11 -49.41 12.11 -34.34
CA VAL A 11 -49.84 10.72 -34.13
C VAL A 11 -50.30 10.64 -32.68
N PHE A 12 -51.61 10.78 -32.47
CA PHE A 12 -52.23 10.19 -31.29
C PHE A 12 -52.22 8.68 -31.50
N LEU A 13 -51.13 8.01 -31.11
CA LEU A 13 -51.15 6.56 -30.95
C LEU A 13 -51.85 6.25 -29.62
N GLN A 14 -53.16 6.51 -29.52
CA GLN A 14 -53.96 5.97 -28.42
C GLN A 14 -54.28 4.51 -28.73
N ILE A 15 -53.43 3.59 -28.26
CA ILE A 15 -53.76 2.16 -28.20
C ILE A 15 -54.62 1.95 -26.95
N SER A 16 -55.85 2.47 -26.97
CA SER A 16 -56.86 2.16 -25.96
C SER A 16 -57.81 1.10 -26.52
N GLY A 17 -57.41 -0.17 -26.38
CA GLY A 17 -58.24 -1.31 -26.73
C GLY A 17 -57.66 -2.58 -26.12
N THR A 18 -58.44 -3.26 -25.28
CA THR A 18 -58.16 -4.61 -24.80
C THR A 18 -58.23 -5.59 -25.97
N LEU A 19 -57.13 -5.69 -26.71
CA LEU A 19 -56.80 -6.75 -27.66
C LEU A 19 -55.32 -7.02 -27.41
N GLY A 20 -54.99 -8.26 -27.06
CA GLY A 20 -53.63 -8.73 -26.75
C GLY A 20 -52.69 -8.78 -27.97
N ALA A 21 -52.70 -7.73 -28.79
CA ALA A 21 -51.68 -7.47 -29.79
C ALA A 21 -50.64 -6.54 -29.16
N VAL A 22 -49.55 -7.12 -28.69
CA VAL A 22 -48.35 -6.38 -28.34
C VAL A 22 -47.78 -5.86 -29.66
N CYS A 23 -48.17 -4.66 -30.08
CA CYS A 23 -47.50 -3.98 -31.19
C CYS A 23 -46.10 -3.62 -30.70
N SER A 24 -45.10 -4.39 -31.13
CA SER A 24 -43.69 -4.04 -30.90
C SER A 24 -43.28 -2.95 -31.89
N LEU A 25 -42.75 -1.84 -31.38
CA LEU A 25 -41.99 -0.91 -32.19
C LEU A 25 -40.68 -1.60 -32.58
N SER A 26 -40.40 -1.73 -33.88
CA SER A 26 -39.17 -2.33 -34.40
C SER A 26 -38.48 -1.33 -35.31
N PHE A 27 -37.16 -1.26 -35.20
CA PHE A 27 -36.34 -0.37 -35.98
C PHE A 27 -35.53 -1.17 -37.01
N ASP A 28 -35.47 -0.70 -38.26
CA ASP A 28 -34.66 -1.36 -39.30
C ASP A 28 -33.14 -1.35 -38.99
N SER A 29 -32.71 -0.44 -38.11
CA SER A 29 -31.34 -0.34 -37.62
C SER A 29 -31.29 0.50 -36.35
N LYS A 30 -30.19 0.38 -35.60
CA LYS A 30 -29.93 1.24 -34.43
C LYS A 30 -29.85 2.73 -34.68
N TYR A 31 -29.74 3.15 -35.95
CA TYR A 31 -29.72 4.55 -36.37
C TYR A 31 -31.09 5.08 -36.77
N SER A 32 -32.11 4.22 -36.84
CA SER A 32 -33.49 4.65 -37.08
C SER A 32 -33.96 5.44 -35.85
N THR A 33 -34.30 6.72 -36.05
CA THR A 33 -34.40 7.68 -34.96
C THR A 33 -35.84 8.14 -34.69
N ILE A 34 -36.27 8.09 -33.43
CA ILE A 34 -37.37 8.90 -32.92
C ILE A 34 -36.76 10.12 -32.22
N LYS A 35 -37.08 11.32 -32.74
CA LYS A 35 -36.54 12.58 -32.23
C LYS A 35 -37.62 13.45 -31.58
N ILE A 36 -37.47 13.74 -30.30
CA ILE A 36 -38.25 14.70 -29.54
C ILE A 36 -37.58 16.06 -29.72
N LYS A 37 -38.31 17.01 -30.30
CA LYS A 37 -37.83 18.39 -30.50
C LYS A 37 -38.10 19.25 -29.27
N ASP A 38 -37.50 20.44 -29.24
CA ASP A 38 -37.80 21.48 -28.27
C ASP A 38 -39.32 21.70 -28.13
N GLY A 39 -39.81 21.70 -26.90
CA GLY A 39 -41.23 21.79 -26.54
C GLY A 39 -42.06 20.53 -26.82
N GLY A 40 -41.45 19.46 -27.35
CA GLY A 40 -42.11 18.16 -27.57
C GLY A 40 -42.10 17.28 -26.33
N THR A 41 -43.10 16.41 -26.21
CA THR A 41 -43.19 15.40 -25.15
C THR A 41 -43.41 14.02 -25.75
N LEU A 42 -42.59 13.05 -25.35
CA LEU A 42 -42.88 11.62 -25.49
C LEU A 42 -43.41 11.10 -24.16
N GLN A 43 -44.67 10.68 -24.13
CA GLN A 43 -45.28 10.06 -22.96
C GLN A 43 -45.35 8.55 -23.17
N VAL A 44 -44.74 7.80 -22.25
CA VAL A 44 -44.67 6.34 -22.25
C VAL A 44 -45.67 5.83 -21.22
N ASP A 45 -46.91 5.53 -21.62
CA ASP A 45 -47.95 5.09 -20.67
C ASP A 45 -47.72 3.67 -20.10
N SER A 46 -46.86 2.88 -20.75
CA SER A 46 -46.47 1.54 -20.31
C SER A 46 -45.04 1.24 -20.74
N PRO A 47 -44.26 0.48 -19.96
CA PRO A 47 -42.86 0.22 -20.27
C PRO A 47 -42.66 -0.33 -21.68
N ILE A 48 -41.68 0.22 -22.40
CA ILE A 48 -41.30 -0.24 -23.75
C ILE A 48 -40.15 -1.21 -23.60
N ALA A 49 -40.35 -2.45 -24.05
CA ALA A 49 -39.29 -3.45 -24.12
C ALA A 49 -38.62 -3.44 -25.51
N GLN A 50 -37.36 -3.89 -25.58
CA GLN A 50 -36.64 -4.18 -26.83
C GLN A 50 -36.47 -2.96 -27.75
N TRP A 51 -36.10 -1.80 -27.19
CA TRP A 51 -35.77 -0.62 -27.99
C TRP A 51 -34.41 -0.78 -28.65
N ASP A 52 -34.40 -1.08 -29.95
CA ASP A 52 -33.20 -1.32 -30.76
C ASP A 52 -32.90 -0.17 -31.76
N GLY A 53 -33.54 0.98 -31.60
CA GLY A 53 -33.34 2.20 -32.41
C GLY A 53 -32.66 3.34 -31.65
N THR A 54 -32.65 4.55 -32.26
CA THR A 54 -32.20 5.78 -31.60
C THR A 54 -33.37 6.56 -31.00
N LEU A 55 -33.28 6.89 -29.71
CA LEU A 55 -34.13 7.86 -29.03
C LEU A 55 -33.34 9.17 -28.85
N ALA A 56 -33.73 10.23 -29.55
CA ALA A 56 -33.05 11.52 -29.49
C ALA A 56 -33.94 12.59 -28.84
N CYS A 57 -33.49 13.18 -27.73
CA CYS A 57 -34.14 14.30 -27.06
C CYS A 57 -33.33 15.59 -27.28
N ALA A 58 -33.91 16.56 -28.00
CA ALA A 58 -33.30 17.88 -28.13
C ALA A 58 -33.47 18.70 -26.84
N SER A 59 -32.66 19.75 -26.67
CA SER A 59 -32.86 20.74 -25.60
C SER A 59 -34.32 21.22 -25.55
N GLY A 60 -34.94 21.14 -24.37
CA GLY A 60 -36.35 21.51 -24.14
C GLY A 60 -37.38 20.45 -24.54
N GLY A 61 -36.95 19.31 -25.11
CA GLY A 61 -37.78 18.11 -25.24
C GLY A 61 -37.95 17.40 -23.90
N THR A 62 -39.03 16.62 -23.76
CA THR A 62 -39.34 15.88 -22.53
C THR A 62 -39.73 14.44 -22.84
N ILE A 63 -39.27 13.51 -22.02
CA ILE A 63 -39.73 12.12 -22.01
C ILE A 63 -40.31 11.87 -20.62
N THR A 64 -41.49 11.24 -20.53
CA THR A 64 -42.18 11.00 -19.27
C THR A 64 -42.85 9.63 -19.29
N GLY A 65 -43.18 9.07 -18.11
CA GLY A 65 -43.92 7.83 -17.99
C GLY A 65 -43.05 6.62 -17.63
N GLY A 66 -43.39 5.45 -18.16
CA GLY A 66 -42.74 4.18 -17.90
C GLY A 66 -41.38 4.03 -18.56
N ASP A 67 -40.67 2.98 -18.12
CA ASP A 67 -39.29 2.72 -18.51
C ASP A 67 -39.15 2.26 -19.98
N ILE A 68 -37.97 2.47 -20.55
CA ILE A 68 -37.60 2.02 -21.89
C ILE A 68 -36.38 1.09 -21.77
N THR A 69 -36.55 -0.18 -22.11
CA THR A 69 -35.45 -1.16 -22.14
C THR A 69 -34.80 -1.18 -23.52
N PHE A 70 -33.56 -0.70 -23.59
CA PHE A 70 -32.75 -0.73 -24.80
C PHE A 70 -32.08 -2.09 -25.03
N VAL A 71 -31.94 -2.49 -26.29
CA VAL A 71 -31.21 -3.68 -26.74
C VAL A 71 -30.37 -3.28 -27.95
N ASP A 72 -29.10 -2.91 -27.72
CA ASP A 72 -28.19 -2.33 -28.73
C ASP A 72 -28.77 -1.08 -29.44
N GLY A 73 -29.47 -0.24 -28.69
CA GLY A 73 -29.99 1.03 -29.18
C GLY A 73 -29.12 2.23 -28.83
N LEU A 74 -29.54 3.41 -29.28
CA LEU A 74 -28.86 4.67 -29.00
C LEU A 74 -29.77 5.61 -28.21
N LEU A 75 -29.26 6.24 -27.16
CA LEU A 75 -29.88 7.39 -26.52
C LEU A 75 -29.07 8.63 -26.88
N ASP A 76 -29.70 9.68 -27.38
CA ASP A 76 -29.06 10.98 -27.65
C ASP A 76 -29.80 12.04 -26.83
N ASP A 77 -29.16 12.55 -25.78
CA ASP A 77 -29.74 13.57 -24.91
C ASP A 77 -28.94 14.86 -24.99
N VAL A 78 -29.52 15.85 -25.67
CA VAL A 78 -28.92 17.17 -25.91
C VAL A 78 -27.51 17.05 -26.54
N GLY A 79 -27.30 16.07 -27.43
CA GLY A 79 -26.02 15.86 -28.12
C GLY A 79 -25.05 14.94 -27.38
N ASN A 80 -25.39 14.47 -26.17
CA ASN A 80 -24.67 13.39 -25.50
C ASN A 80 -25.22 12.06 -26.04
N GLN A 81 -24.39 11.33 -26.78
CA GLN A 81 -24.79 10.07 -27.40
C GLN A 81 -24.30 8.87 -26.60
N PHE A 82 -25.21 7.96 -26.29
CA PHE A 82 -24.99 6.74 -25.54
C PHE A 82 -25.36 5.53 -26.39
N SER A 83 -24.51 4.52 -26.41
CA SER A 83 -24.86 3.17 -26.84
C SER A 83 -25.32 2.36 -25.64
N VAL A 84 -26.55 1.85 -25.69
CA VAL A 84 -27.30 1.39 -24.52
C VAL A 84 -27.89 0.01 -24.77
N SER A 85 -27.61 -0.90 -23.84
CA SER A 85 -28.28 -2.18 -23.63
C SER A 85 -28.63 -2.26 -22.15
N ALA A 86 -29.60 -1.43 -21.73
CA ALA A 86 -29.97 -1.16 -20.34
C ALA A 86 -31.38 -0.57 -20.26
N VAL A 87 -31.91 -0.41 -19.04
CA VAL A 87 -33.20 0.24 -18.82
C VAL A 87 -32.99 1.74 -18.59
N TYR A 88 -33.61 2.58 -19.40
CA TYR A 88 -33.71 4.01 -19.19
C TYR A 88 -35.04 4.34 -18.53
N SER A 89 -34.99 4.98 -17.36
CA SER A 89 -36.17 5.54 -16.72
C SER A 89 -36.26 7.04 -17.02
N PRO A 90 -37.39 7.55 -17.53
CA PRO A 90 -37.60 8.98 -17.74
C PRO A 90 -37.46 9.84 -16.48
N SER A 91 -37.41 9.23 -15.28
CA SER A 91 -37.08 9.91 -14.02
C SER A 91 -35.59 10.29 -13.89
N GLY A 92 -34.74 9.94 -14.85
CA GLY A 92 -33.32 10.31 -14.85
C GLY A 92 -32.37 9.22 -14.36
N THR A 93 -32.74 7.95 -14.51
CA THR A 93 -31.92 6.80 -14.07
C THR A 93 -31.66 5.84 -15.22
N ILE A 94 -30.44 5.32 -15.32
CA ILE A 94 -30.06 4.17 -16.14
C ILE A 94 -29.86 2.97 -15.21
N THR A 95 -30.52 1.85 -15.49
CA THR A 95 -30.38 0.61 -14.72
C THR A 95 -29.68 -0.47 -15.54
N LEU A 96 -28.52 -0.92 -15.05
CA LEU A 96 -27.74 -2.03 -15.59
C LEU A 96 -28.12 -3.31 -14.81
N GLY A 97 -28.93 -4.17 -15.41
CA GLY A 97 -29.57 -5.32 -14.74
C GLY A 97 -28.87 -6.66 -14.91
N GLY A 98 -27.57 -6.66 -15.21
CA GLY A 98 -26.78 -7.84 -15.57
C GLY A 98 -26.57 -7.94 -17.07
N SER A 99 -25.35 -8.29 -17.50
CA SER A 99 -24.90 -8.30 -18.90
C SER A 99 -25.25 -7.03 -19.68
N SER A 100 -25.50 -5.93 -18.98
CA SER A 100 -25.94 -4.66 -19.56
C SER A 100 -24.72 -3.86 -20.00
N VAL A 101 -24.87 -3.08 -21.06
CA VAL A 101 -23.78 -2.25 -21.60
C VAL A 101 -24.27 -0.81 -21.70
N PHE A 102 -23.51 0.11 -21.14
CA PHE A 102 -23.74 1.54 -21.29
C PHE A 102 -22.43 2.22 -21.68
N ARG A 103 -22.37 2.73 -22.91
CA ARG A 103 -21.18 3.38 -23.46
C ARG A 103 -21.50 4.79 -23.86
N LEU A 104 -20.73 5.74 -23.35
CA LEU A 104 -20.83 7.15 -23.75
C LEU A 104 -19.90 7.42 -24.93
N GLU A 105 -20.48 7.68 -26.10
CA GLU A 105 -19.71 7.94 -27.31
C GLU A 105 -19.07 9.33 -27.30
N ALA A 106 -19.79 10.35 -26.78
CA ALA A 106 -19.27 11.69 -26.57
C ALA A 106 -20.12 12.49 -25.55
N GLY A 107 -19.48 13.41 -24.82
CA GLY A 107 -20.14 14.35 -23.92
C GLY A 107 -20.05 13.98 -22.45
N VAL A 108 -21.09 14.27 -21.66
CA VAL A 108 -21.14 14.02 -20.22
C VAL A 108 -22.45 13.30 -19.86
N CYS A 109 -22.37 12.19 -19.14
CA CYS A 109 -23.53 11.52 -18.57
C CYS A 109 -23.92 12.15 -17.23
N LEU A 110 -25.14 12.69 -17.14
CA LEU A 110 -25.72 13.23 -15.90
C LEU A 110 -26.71 12.27 -15.22
N TYR A 111 -27.01 11.13 -15.85
CA TYR A 111 -27.96 10.15 -15.33
C TYR A 111 -27.39 9.40 -14.14
N ALA A 112 -28.20 9.20 -13.10
CA ALA A 112 -27.86 8.25 -12.04
C ALA A 112 -27.80 6.84 -12.64
N ILE A 113 -26.81 6.04 -12.24
CA ILE A 113 -26.60 4.68 -12.76
C ILE A 113 -26.79 3.70 -11.59
N SER A 114 -27.86 2.91 -11.68
CA SER A 114 -28.12 1.80 -10.75
C SER A 114 -27.63 0.51 -11.37
N VAL A 115 -26.84 -0.27 -10.64
CA VAL A 115 -26.25 -1.52 -11.15
C VAL A 115 -26.69 -2.70 -10.30
N SER A 116 -27.09 -3.78 -10.94
CA SER A 116 -27.40 -5.06 -10.32
C SER A 116 -26.92 -6.24 -11.17
N GLY A 117 -26.70 -7.38 -10.53
CA GLY A 117 -26.15 -8.56 -11.20
C GLY A 117 -24.71 -8.34 -11.68
N THR A 118 -24.25 -9.20 -12.59
CA THR A 118 -22.84 -9.26 -13.03
C THR A 118 -22.69 -9.03 -14.53
N ASN A 119 -21.45 -8.92 -15.01
CA ASN A 119 -21.10 -8.66 -16.41
C ASN A 119 -21.65 -7.33 -16.96
N ASN A 120 -21.92 -6.37 -16.10
CA ASN A 120 -22.29 -5.03 -16.53
C ASN A 120 -21.05 -4.26 -16.98
N ILE A 121 -21.18 -3.48 -18.05
CA ILE A 121 -20.09 -2.69 -18.61
C ILE A 121 -20.53 -1.22 -18.66
N LEU A 122 -19.73 -0.36 -18.05
CA LEU A 122 -19.79 1.09 -18.19
C LEU A 122 -18.53 1.56 -18.90
N GLY A 123 -18.66 2.26 -20.03
CA GLY A 123 -17.48 2.69 -20.78
C GLY A 123 -17.71 3.82 -21.76
N GLY A 124 -16.78 3.97 -22.71
CA GLY A 124 -16.82 5.01 -23.73
C GLY A 124 -15.83 6.17 -23.46
N SER A 125 -15.93 7.23 -24.26
CA SER A 125 -14.94 8.32 -24.28
C SER A 125 -15.38 9.62 -23.58
N GLY A 126 -16.65 9.72 -23.18
CA GLY A 126 -17.14 10.87 -22.42
C GLY A 126 -17.05 10.68 -20.91
N ASP A 127 -17.41 11.73 -20.18
CA ASP A 127 -17.32 11.77 -18.72
C ASP A 127 -18.60 11.25 -18.05
N ILE A 128 -18.47 10.60 -16.89
CA ILE A 128 -19.61 10.13 -16.09
C ILE A 128 -19.74 11.01 -14.84
N ALA A 129 -20.73 11.88 -14.80
CA ALA A 129 -20.99 12.80 -13.69
C ALA A 129 -22.23 12.44 -12.86
N GLY A 130 -23.01 11.45 -13.30
CA GLY A 130 -24.09 10.88 -12.48
C GLY A 130 -23.57 9.85 -11.48
N THR A 131 -24.22 9.77 -10.32
CA THR A 131 -23.84 8.83 -9.26
C THR A 131 -24.02 7.38 -9.70
N ILE A 132 -23.04 6.54 -9.38
CA ILE A 132 -23.09 5.10 -9.64
C ILE A 132 -23.35 4.39 -8.32
N THR A 133 -24.33 3.49 -8.30
CA THR A 133 -24.67 2.69 -7.11
C THR A 133 -24.78 1.23 -7.48
N LEU A 134 -23.93 0.40 -6.89
CA LEU A 134 -24.06 -1.06 -6.95
C LEU A 134 -25.15 -1.49 -5.95
N GLN A 135 -25.96 -2.48 -6.31
CA GLN A 135 -27.10 -2.88 -5.49
C GLN A 135 -26.67 -3.59 -4.21
N ASP A 136 -25.72 -4.52 -4.31
CA ASP A 136 -25.33 -5.42 -3.22
C ASP A 136 -24.01 -6.16 -3.52
N SER A 137 -23.59 -7.04 -2.60
CA SER A 137 -22.37 -7.84 -2.68
C SER A 137 -22.30 -8.82 -3.86
N SER A 138 -23.42 -9.11 -4.53
CA SER A 138 -23.45 -9.95 -5.74
C SER A 138 -23.29 -9.16 -7.03
N THR A 139 -23.25 -7.84 -6.93
CA THR A 139 -23.21 -6.93 -8.07
C THR A 139 -21.77 -6.70 -8.54
N ALA A 140 -21.55 -6.71 -9.85
CA ALA A 140 -20.27 -6.37 -10.47
C ALA A 140 -20.44 -5.39 -11.63
N LEU A 141 -19.55 -4.39 -11.68
CA LEU A 141 -19.45 -3.39 -12.74
C LEU A 141 -18.02 -3.34 -13.30
N THR A 142 -17.89 -3.52 -14.61
CA THR A 142 -16.63 -3.32 -15.32
C THR A 142 -16.57 -1.93 -15.94
N PHE A 143 -15.51 -1.18 -15.62
CA PHE A 143 -15.17 0.07 -16.27
C PHE A 143 -14.30 -0.19 -17.51
N GLN A 144 -14.77 0.34 -18.65
CA GLN A 144 -14.05 0.48 -19.93
C GLN A 144 -14.13 1.95 -20.37
N LEU A 145 -13.82 2.84 -19.43
CA LEU A 145 -14.06 4.27 -19.54
C LEU A 145 -12.73 4.98 -19.85
N LEU A 146 -12.69 5.68 -20.98
CA LEU A 146 -11.54 6.50 -21.37
C LEU A 146 -11.68 7.96 -20.91
N GLY A 147 -12.89 8.36 -20.50
CA GLY A 147 -13.18 9.67 -19.94
C GLY A 147 -13.00 9.73 -18.42
N LEU A 148 -13.39 10.85 -17.82
CA LEU A 148 -13.30 11.08 -16.39
C LEU A 148 -14.53 10.53 -15.65
N LEU A 149 -14.31 9.83 -14.55
CA LEU A 149 -15.37 9.55 -13.58
C LEU A 149 -15.50 10.74 -12.63
N ALA A 150 -16.53 11.56 -12.79
CA ALA A 150 -16.76 12.82 -12.09
C ALA A 150 -17.78 12.73 -10.93
N SER A 151 -18.24 11.52 -10.59
CA SER A 151 -19.08 11.27 -9.42
C SER A 151 -18.63 10.03 -8.66
N ASP A 152 -18.94 9.99 -7.37
CA ASP A 152 -18.69 8.86 -6.48
C ASP A 152 -19.34 7.57 -6.96
N VAL A 153 -18.71 6.45 -6.59
CA VAL A 153 -19.26 5.10 -6.74
C VAL A 153 -19.63 4.58 -5.35
N VAL A 154 -20.89 4.23 -5.16
CA VAL A 154 -21.37 3.57 -3.94
C VAL A 154 -21.28 2.06 -4.17
N MET A 155 -20.35 1.40 -3.47
CA MET A 155 -20.01 0.01 -3.75
C MET A 155 -20.95 -1.02 -3.12
N ASN A 156 -21.57 -0.74 -1.96
CA ASN A 156 -22.52 -1.65 -1.28
C ASN A 156 -22.08 -3.13 -1.26
N ASP A 157 -20.82 -3.37 -0.88
CA ASP A 157 -20.12 -4.67 -0.86
C ASP A 157 -19.88 -5.31 -2.23
N GLY A 158 -20.32 -4.68 -3.31
CA GLY A 158 -20.15 -5.13 -4.69
C GLY A 158 -18.72 -4.99 -5.22
N THR A 159 -18.54 -5.35 -6.48
CA THR A 159 -17.24 -5.39 -7.16
C THR A 159 -17.16 -4.39 -8.31
N VAL A 160 -16.15 -3.53 -8.26
CA VAL A 160 -15.69 -2.71 -9.38
C VAL A 160 -14.52 -3.44 -10.07
N ILE A 161 -14.54 -3.52 -11.39
CA ILE A 161 -13.50 -4.17 -12.19
C ILE A 161 -12.97 -3.16 -13.20
N LEU A 162 -11.65 -3.00 -13.27
CA LEU A 162 -11.00 -2.22 -14.31
C LEU A 162 -10.66 -3.14 -15.48
N ALA A 163 -11.01 -2.69 -16.69
CA ALA A 163 -10.59 -3.28 -17.95
C ALA A 163 -9.82 -2.28 -18.84
N ASP A 164 -9.66 -1.05 -18.34
CA ASP A 164 -8.85 0.04 -18.86
C ASP A 164 -8.45 0.92 -17.64
N ASP A 165 -7.45 1.79 -17.80
CA ASP A 165 -7.11 2.80 -16.80
C ASP A 165 -8.32 3.69 -16.47
N LEU A 166 -8.57 3.93 -15.18
CA LEU A 166 -9.69 4.75 -14.70
C LEU A 166 -9.20 6.02 -14.00
N TYR A 167 -9.71 7.17 -14.42
CA TYR A 167 -9.38 8.48 -13.85
C TYR A 167 -10.55 9.04 -13.04
N LEU A 168 -10.31 9.29 -11.76
CA LEU A 168 -11.29 9.90 -10.86
C LEU A 168 -11.17 11.42 -10.90
N GLY A 169 -12.32 12.11 -10.94
CA GLY A 169 -12.42 13.55 -10.78
C GLY A 169 -11.93 14.01 -9.41
N SER A 170 -11.63 15.30 -9.26
CA SER A 170 -10.90 15.83 -8.09
C SER A 170 -11.54 15.46 -6.75
N ARG A 171 -12.87 15.38 -6.69
CA ARG A 171 -13.67 15.08 -5.48
C ARG A 171 -14.18 13.65 -5.38
N VAL A 172 -13.90 12.82 -6.37
CA VAL A 172 -14.50 11.49 -6.48
C VAL A 172 -13.80 10.49 -5.59
N VAL A 173 -14.59 9.64 -4.95
CA VAL A 173 -14.14 8.53 -4.11
C VAL A 173 -15.06 7.32 -4.25
N PHE A 174 -14.53 6.13 -4.02
CA PHE A 174 -15.37 4.94 -3.83
C PHE A 174 -15.85 4.90 -2.38
N THR A 175 -17.17 4.82 -2.21
CA THR A 175 -17.83 4.89 -0.91
C THR A 175 -18.50 3.56 -0.56
N GLY A 176 -18.64 3.33 0.75
CA GLY A 176 -19.10 2.04 1.26
C GLY A 176 -18.02 0.96 1.15
N ASN A 177 -18.38 -0.24 1.59
CA ASN A 177 -17.49 -1.38 1.50
C ASN A 177 -17.54 -1.98 0.09
N GLY A 178 -16.49 -2.66 -0.35
CA GLY A 178 -16.50 -3.37 -1.62
C GLY A 178 -15.14 -3.83 -2.09
N THR A 179 -15.13 -4.40 -3.29
CA THR A 179 -13.91 -4.86 -3.98
C THR A 179 -13.62 -3.96 -5.17
N VAL A 180 -12.36 -3.59 -5.35
CA VAL A 180 -11.84 -2.98 -6.57
C VAL A 180 -10.80 -3.92 -7.16
N ASN A 181 -11.17 -4.58 -8.25
CA ASN A 181 -10.27 -5.41 -9.04
C ASN A 181 -9.60 -4.54 -10.11
N LEU A 182 -8.34 -4.20 -9.86
CA LEU A 182 -7.48 -3.44 -10.76
C LEU A 182 -7.04 -4.26 -11.98
N SER A 183 -7.21 -5.59 -11.98
CA SER A 183 -6.69 -6.48 -13.03
C SER A 183 -5.19 -6.22 -13.25
N ASN A 184 -4.81 -5.58 -14.37
CA ASN A 184 -3.47 -5.08 -14.66
C ASN A 184 -3.47 -3.59 -15.04
N ASP A 185 -4.57 -2.89 -14.76
CA ASP A 185 -4.82 -1.50 -15.12
C ASP A 185 -4.61 -0.58 -13.92
N SER A 186 -4.66 0.73 -14.18
CA SER A 186 -4.33 1.76 -13.19
C SER A 186 -5.58 2.54 -12.77
N LEU A 187 -5.75 2.73 -11.47
CA LEU A 187 -6.73 3.65 -10.90
C LEU A 187 -6.05 4.94 -10.44
N TYR A 188 -6.41 6.07 -11.04
CA TYR A 188 -5.93 7.39 -10.64
C TYR A 188 -6.96 8.07 -9.75
N LEU A 189 -6.64 8.23 -8.47
CA LEU A 189 -7.54 8.85 -7.50
C LEU A 189 -7.70 10.37 -7.72
N GLY A 190 -8.70 10.97 -7.07
CA GLY A 190 -8.93 12.41 -7.15
C GLY A 190 -7.80 13.25 -6.52
N SER A 191 -7.66 14.50 -6.99
CA SER A 191 -6.59 15.43 -6.59
C SER A 191 -6.87 16.27 -5.34
N GLU A 192 -8.04 16.15 -4.72
CA GLU A 192 -8.31 16.75 -3.40
C GLU A 192 -8.20 15.70 -2.30
N MET A 193 -7.70 16.06 -1.11
CA MET A 193 -7.59 15.13 0.03
C MET A 193 -8.92 14.40 0.30
N LYS A 194 -8.83 13.11 0.64
CA LYS A 194 -10.01 12.24 0.84
C LYS A 194 -10.04 11.62 2.22
N SER A 195 -11.24 11.50 2.77
CA SER A 195 -11.52 10.56 3.86
C SER A 195 -12.02 9.26 3.25
N TRP A 196 -11.30 8.16 3.52
CA TRP A 196 -11.66 6.82 3.09
C TRP A 196 -12.18 6.02 4.28
N THR A 197 -13.50 5.94 4.41
CA THR A 197 -14.16 5.31 5.57
C THR A 197 -14.61 3.88 5.30
N GLY A 198 -14.77 3.51 4.02
CA GLY A 198 -15.20 2.18 3.62
C GLY A 198 -14.07 1.17 3.64
N ASN A 199 -14.40 -0.09 3.88
CA ASN A 199 -13.45 -1.20 3.73
C ASN A 199 -13.32 -1.55 2.26
N THR A 200 -12.09 -1.58 1.74
CA THR A 200 -11.85 -1.83 0.32
C THR A 200 -10.87 -2.97 0.15
N TYR A 201 -11.31 -4.00 -0.57
CA TYR A 201 -10.45 -5.09 -1.02
C TYR A 201 -9.90 -4.74 -2.41
N TRP A 202 -8.61 -4.44 -2.48
CA TRP A 202 -7.87 -4.18 -3.70
C TRP A 202 -7.33 -5.50 -4.24
N SER A 203 -7.74 -5.88 -5.45
CA SER A 203 -7.20 -7.08 -6.12
C SER A 203 -6.54 -6.76 -7.45
N GLY A 204 -5.50 -7.50 -7.80
CA GLY A 204 -4.80 -7.31 -9.08
C GLY A 204 -3.68 -8.32 -9.31
N SER A 205 -3.15 -8.33 -10.53
CA SER A 205 -1.99 -9.13 -10.95
C SER A 205 -0.84 -8.25 -11.47
N GLY A 206 -0.74 -7.03 -10.94
CA GLY A 206 0.11 -5.94 -11.44
C GLY A 206 -0.64 -4.61 -11.60
N GLY A 207 -1.89 -4.52 -11.12
CA GLY A 207 -2.67 -3.29 -11.14
C GLY A 207 -2.11 -2.23 -10.19
N MET A 208 -2.32 -0.96 -10.55
CA MET A 208 -1.72 0.19 -9.86
C MET A 208 -2.78 1.13 -9.29
N LEU A 209 -2.54 1.62 -8.08
CA LEU A 209 -3.31 2.68 -7.44
C LEU A 209 -2.45 3.94 -7.36
N HIS A 210 -2.81 4.99 -8.09
CA HIS A 210 -2.11 6.27 -8.05
C HIS A 210 -2.81 7.24 -7.09
N LEU A 211 -2.08 7.68 -6.07
CA LEU A 211 -2.53 8.74 -5.19
C LEU A 211 -2.22 10.09 -5.83
N ASN A 212 -3.26 10.87 -6.15
CA ASN A 212 -3.12 12.25 -6.60
C ASN A 212 -3.33 13.28 -5.47
N SER A 213 -3.60 12.78 -4.26
CA SER A 213 -3.71 13.55 -3.03
C SER A 213 -3.55 12.63 -1.82
N SER A 214 -3.34 13.22 -0.65
CA SER A 214 -3.26 12.46 0.61
C SER A 214 -4.62 11.87 1.02
N ILE A 215 -4.58 10.76 1.74
CA ILE A 215 -5.76 10.01 2.19
C ILE A 215 -5.78 9.92 3.71
N SER A 216 -6.91 10.27 4.31
CA SER A 216 -7.23 9.93 5.70
C SER A 216 -8.04 8.63 5.69
N LEU A 217 -7.39 7.52 6.03
CA LEU A 217 -7.98 6.19 6.06
C LEU A 217 -8.54 5.91 7.45
N SER A 218 -9.82 5.56 7.53
CA SER A 218 -10.48 5.12 8.77
C SER A 218 -11.15 3.76 8.64
N GLY A 219 -11.30 3.26 7.41
CA GLY A 219 -11.65 1.87 7.12
C GLY A 219 -10.42 0.98 6.94
N THR A 220 -10.63 -0.23 6.43
CA THR A 220 -9.56 -1.19 6.13
C THR A 220 -9.30 -1.27 4.62
N TRP A 221 -8.04 -1.11 4.21
CA TRP A 221 -7.59 -1.50 2.88
C TRP A 221 -6.94 -2.89 2.95
N THR A 222 -7.50 -3.85 2.22
CA THR A 222 -6.94 -5.19 2.10
C THR A 222 -6.42 -5.40 0.68
N PHE A 223 -5.18 -5.87 0.53
CA PHE A 223 -4.54 -6.11 -0.76
C PHE A 223 -4.45 -7.60 -1.06
N GLY A 224 -5.00 -8.03 -2.20
CA GLY A 224 -4.97 -9.39 -2.71
C GLY A 224 -4.32 -9.49 -4.09
N GLY A 225 -3.52 -10.53 -4.32
CA GLY A 225 -2.69 -10.66 -5.53
C GLY A 225 -1.48 -9.74 -5.50
N ASN A 226 -1.09 -9.17 -6.63
CA ASN A 226 0.04 -8.25 -6.74
C ASN A 226 -0.47 -6.86 -7.08
N VAL A 227 -0.32 -5.91 -6.16
CA VAL A 227 -0.81 -4.54 -6.31
C VAL A 227 0.31 -3.55 -6.00
N GLU A 228 0.35 -2.44 -6.74
CA GLU A 228 1.24 -1.34 -6.46
C GLU A 228 0.45 -0.09 -6.07
N VAL A 229 0.94 0.63 -5.06
CA VAL A 229 0.42 1.93 -4.64
C VAL A 229 1.48 2.98 -4.92
N HIS A 230 1.23 3.79 -5.94
CA HIS A 230 2.08 4.88 -6.38
C HIS A 230 1.64 6.15 -5.66
N GLY A 231 2.36 6.53 -4.62
CA GLY A 231 1.91 7.61 -3.77
C GLY A 231 2.21 9.01 -4.27
N ASN A 232 3.13 9.22 -5.23
CA ASN A 232 3.46 10.56 -5.74
C ASN A 232 3.73 11.59 -4.61
N ASP A 233 4.56 11.21 -3.64
CA ASP A 233 4.89 11.96 -2.41
C ASP A 233 3.68 12.27 -1.50
N GLN A 234 2.55 11.60 -1.70
CA GLN A 234 1.37 11.76 -0.85
C GLN A 234 1.44 10.93 0.43
N ILE A 235 0.55 11.27 1.38
CA ILE A 235 0.47 10.67 2.69
C ILE A 235 -0.80 9.83 2.81
N ILE A 236 -0.68 8.62 3.36
CA ILE A 236 -1.81 7.87 3.91
C ILE A 236 -1.74 8.00 5.44
N TYR A 237 -2.72 8.67 6.03
CA TYR A 237 -2.91 8.77 7.47
C TYR A 237 -3.81 7.63 7.93
N LEU A 238 -3.34 6.76 8.82
CA LEU A 238 -4.15 5.67 9.38
C LEU A 238 -5.03 6.11 10.54
N GLY A 239 -4.70 7.23 11.20
CA GLY A 239 -5.42 7.68 12.40
C GLY A 239 -5.61 6.55 13.42
N ASP A 240 -6.72 6.59 14.16
CA ASP A 240 -6.99 5.62 15.24
C ASP A 240 -7.62 4.29 14.75
N THR A 241 -8.18 4.25 13.53
CA THR A 241 -9.00 3.11 13.05
C THR A 241 -8.66 2.62 11.66
N GLY A 242 -7.82 3.33 10.91
CA GLY A 242 -7.39 2.93 9.58
C GLY A 242 -6.50 1.69 9.66
N ASN A 243 -6.73 0.73 8.76
CA ASN A 243 -5.95 -0.50 8.71
C ASN A 243 -5.51 -0.83 7.29
N ILE A 244 -4.34 -1.45 7.14
CA ILE A 244 -3.81 -1.98 5.89
C ILE A 244 -3.48 -3.46 6.10
N PHE A 245 -4.14 -4.34 5.35
CA PHE A 245 -3.87 -5.78 5.36
C PHE A 245 -3.38 -6.28 4.01
N VAL A 246 -2.51 -7.27 4.01
CA VAL A 246 -2.07 -7.98 2.80
C VAL A 246 -2.46 -9.44 2.93
N ASP A 247 -3.30 -9.91 2.01
CA ASP A 247 -3.89 -11.24 2.05
C ASP A 247 -2.84 -12.34 1.77
N SER A 248 -3.18 -13.59 2.07
CA SER A 248 -2.34 -14.75 1.78
C SER A 248 -1.91 -14.78 0.30
N ASN A 249 -0.66 -15.18 0.05
CA ASN A 249 -0.01 -15.28 -1.26
C ASN A 249 -0.08 -13.99 -2.08
N SER A 250 -0.16 -12.84 -1.39
CA SER A 250 -0.30 -11.53 -2.00
C SER A 250 0.88 -10.64 -1.68
N SER A 251 1.09 -9.61 -2.49
CA SER A 251 2.09 -8.60 -2.25
C SER A 251 1.58 -7.21 -2.58
N VAL A 252 2.01 -6.24 -1.78
CA VAL A 252 1.76 -4.82 -2.03
C VAL A 252 3.09 -4.06 -2.05
N MET A 253 3.28 -3.22 -3.06
CA MET A 253 4.39 -2.26 -3.09
C MET A 253 3.87 -0.86 -2.82
N PHE A 254 4.40 -0.22 -1.78
CA PHE A 254 4.20 1.20 -1.51
C PHE A 254 5.39 1.97 -2.07
N HIS A 255 5.15 2.72 -3.15
CA HIS A 255 6.18 3.46 -3.90
C HIS A 255 6.01 4.98 -3.71
N ASP A 256 7.10 5.69 -3.40
CA ASP A 256 7.15 7.16 -3.29
C ASP A 256 6.02 7.74 -2.43
N LEU A 257 5.90 7.27 -1.19
CA LEU A 257 4.81 7.67 -0.30
C LEU A 257 5.18 7.68 1.17
N ARG A 258 4.32 8.29 1.98
CA ARG A 258 4.45 8.31 3.43
C ARG A 258 3.22 7.68 4.10
N LEU A 259 3.47 6.73 4.99
CA LEU A 259 2.48 6.16 5.90
C LEU A 259 2.64 6.84 7.26
N GLU A 260 1.57 7.44 7.79
CA GLU A 260 1.52 8.08 9.11
C GLU A 260 0.51 7.43 10.05
N ASP A 261 0.68 7.71 11.34
CA ASP A 261 -0.15 7.23 12.43
C ASP A 261 -0.17 5.70 12.55
N ILE A 262 0.99 5.07 12.29
CA ILE A 262 1.13 3.62 12.43
C ILE A 262 1.20 3.28 13.92
N THR A 263 0.28 2.43 14.39
CA THR A 263 0.19 1.98 15.77
C THR A 263 -0.22 0.51 15.82
N ASP A 264 0.07 -0.13 16.95
CA ASP A 264 -0.37 -1.49 17.27
C ASP A 264 -0.06 -2.49 16.14
N GLU A 265 -1.12 -2.87 15.44
CA GLU A 265 -1.22 -3.91 14.44
C GLU A 265 -2.03 -3.40 13.23
N ASN A 266 -1.99 -2.09 12.96
CA ASN A 266 -2.80 -1.48 11.89
C ASN A 266 -2.22 -1.67 10.48
N ILE A 267 -1.03 -2.27 10.36
CA ILE A 267 -0.46 -2.74 9.09
C ILE A 267 -0.01 -4.20 9.27
N GLN A 268 -0.64 -5.15 8.56
CA GLN A 268 -0.35 -6.58 8.76
C GLN A 268 -0.40 -7.40 7.48
N CYS A 269 0.34 -8.51 7.50
CA CYS A 269 0.13 -9.62 6.60
C CYS A 269 -0.84 -10.62 7.24
N VAL A 270 -1.75 -11.19 6.46
CA VAL A 270 -2.68 -12.22 6.95
C VAL A 270 -1.93 -13.50 7.36
N ASP A 271 -0.87 -13.85 6.63
CA ASP A 271 0.03 -14.95 6.96
C ASP A 271 1.46 -14.73 6.42
N ASP A 272 2.31 -15.74 6.62
CA ASP A 272 3.72 -15.73 6.24
C ASP A 272 3.99 -15.76 4.72
N THR A 273 2.97 -16.00 3.91
CA THR A 273 3.11 -16.00 2.44
C THR A 273 2.96 -14.61 1.82
N ALA A 274 2.54 -13.62 2.62
CA ALA A 274 2.32 -12.25 2.17
C ALA A 274 3.57 -11.36 2.32
N VAL A 275 3.71 -10.39 1.41
CA VAL A 275 4.90 -9.52 1.34
C VAL A 275 4.51 -8.05 1.24
N ILE A 276 5.05 -7.21 2.13
CA ILE A 276 4.99 -5.75 2.01
C ILE A 276 6.33 -5.25 1.48
N MET A 277 6.29 -4.49 0.39
CA MET A 277 7.45 -3.86 -0.21
C MET A 277 7.36 -2.34 -0.01
N LEU A 278 8.40 -1.76 0.58
CA LEU A 278 8.53 -0.32 0.79
C LEU A 278 9.60 0.19 -0.16
N ASP A 279 9.20 0.97 -1.16
CA ASP A 279 10.09 1.51 -2.18
C ASP A 279 10.11 3.04 -2.12
N ALA A 280 11.28 3.59 -1.77
CA ALA A 280 11.43 5.04 -1.52
C ALA A 280 10.38 5.62 -0.53
N ALA A 281 9.82 4.76 0.31
CA ALA A 281 8.72 5.10 1.21
C ALA A 281 9.20 5.61 2.57
N THR A 282 8.29 6.28 3.28
CA THR A 282 8.48 6.70 4.67
C THR A 282 7.43 6.06 5.58
N TRP A 283 7.88 5.29 6.56
CA TRP A 283 7.07 4.63 7.58
C TRP A 283 7.14 5.41 8.88
N CYS A 284 6.04 5.99 9.34
CA CYS A 284 6.03 6.76 10.57
C CYS A 284 5.00 6.28 11.58
N GLN A 285 5.51 5.81 12.71
CA GLN A 285 4.70 5.38 13.83
C GLN A 285 4.30 6.58 14.70
N SER A 286 3.13 6.49 15.32
CA SER A 286 2.71 7.49 16.30
C SER A 286 3.70 7.54 17.46
N GLU A 287 3.83 8.72 18.08
CA GLU A 287 4.78 8.94 19.18
C GLU A 287 4.59 7.91 20.31
N ASP A 288 5.72 7.43 20.86
CA ASP A 288 5.78 6.45 21.94
C ASP A 288 5.02 5.12 21.69
N SER A 289 4.60 4.84 20.46
CA SER A 289 3.90 3.61 20.13
C SER A 289 4.83 2.40 20.04
N SER A 290 4.28 1.22 20.32
CA SER A 290 4.96 -0.06 20.11
C SER A 290 4.21 -0.82 19.03
N PHE A 291 4.75 -0.81 17.81
CA PHE A 291 4.21 -1.56 16.69
C PHE A 291 4.84 -2.96 16.60
N ARG A 292 4.04 -3.98 16.31
CA ARG A 292 4.54 -5.36 16.14
C ARG A 292 4.20 -5.91 14.76
N PHE A 293 5.22 -6.38 14.05
CA PHE A 293 5.10 -7.05 12.76
C PHE A 293 5.20 -8.57 12.95
N ASN A 294 4.06 -9.26 12.97
CA ASN A 294 3.96 -10.67 13.40
C ASN A 294 4.14 -11.73 12.31
N THR A 295 3.82 -11.39 11.07
CA THR A 295 3.63 -12.35 9.97
C THR A 295 4.09 -11.74 8.65
N GLY A 296 4.50 -12.59 7.72
CA GLY A 296 4.90 -12.18 6.37
C GLY A 296 6.25 -11.49 6.32
N ALA A 297 6.63 -11.01 5.14
CA ALA A 297 7.95 -10.44 4.89
C ALA A 297 7.90 -8.93 4.57
N LEU A 298 8.98 -8.23 4.93
CA LEU A 298 9.21 -6.83 4.56
C LEU A 298 10.39 -6.71 3.61
N ARG A 299 10.22 -5.99 2.51
CA ARG A 299 11.33 -5.64 1.61
C ARG A 299 11.54 -4.13 1.56
N PHE A 300 12.78 -3.70 1.70
CA PHE A 300 13.17 -2.29 1.66
C PHE A 300 13.96 -2.01 0.37
N ILE A 301 13.37 -1.18 -0.50
CA ILE A 301 13.88 -0.84 -1.83
C ILE A 301 14.20 0.66 -1.88
N HIS A 302 15.31 1.01 -2.54
CA HIS A 302 15.88 2.36 -2.55
C HIS A 302 16.04 2.90 -1.13
N ARG A 303 15.56 4.11 -0.82
CA ARG A 303 15.72 4.72 0.51
C ARG A 303 14.42 4.67 1.29
N VAL A 304 14.32 3.75 2.25
CA VAL A 304 13.21 3.70 3.20
C VAL A 304 13.58 4.42 4.49
N LEU A 305 12.72 5.32 4.96
CA LEU A 305 12.86 5.99 6.25
C LEU A 305 11.83 5.47 7.23
N MET A 306 12.26 4.96 8.38
CA MET A 306 11.39 4.66 9.51
C MET A 306 11.56 5.75 10.56
N CYS A 307 10.46 6.39 10.96
CA CYS A 307 10.46 7.50 11.89
C CYS A 307 9.46 7.27 13.03
N CYS A 308 9.87 7.68 14.23
CA CYS A 308 9.03 7.74 15.42
C CYS A 308 9.82 8.47 16.50
N ASN A 309 9.13 9.27 17.30
CA ASN A 309 9.70 9.83 18.52
C ASN A 309 9.43 8.84 19.67
N GLY A 310 10.43 8.03 20.03
CA GLY A 310 10.37 7.12 21.18
C GLY A 310 9.74 5.74 20.94
N GLY A 311 9.19 5.48 19.74
CA GLY A 311 8.50 4.22 19.45
C GLY A 311 9.41 3.03 19.15
N VAL A 312 8.81 1.85 19.27
CA VAL A 312 9.44 0.55 19.05
C VAL A 312 8.76 -0.17 17.89
N PHE A 313 9.54 -0.57 16.90
CA PHE A 313 9.15 -1.55 15.90
C PHE A 313 9.65 -2.93 16.31
N ALA A 314 8.76 -3.82 16.74
CA ALA A 314 9.08 -5.20 17.04
C ALA A 314 8.87 -6.08 15.81
N TYR A 315 9.96 -6.57 15.23
CA TYR A 315 9.93 -7.57 14.17
C TYR A 315 9.79 -8.96 14.78
N SER A 316 8.58 -9.52 14.74
CA SER A 316 8.24 -10.82 15.32
C SER A 316 7.93 -11.93 14.31
N SER A 317 7.88 -11.58 13.03
CA SER A 317 7.72 -12.53 11.93
C SER A 317 8.82 -13.60 11.90
N SER A 318 8.43 -14.82 11.51
CA SER A 318 9.34 -15.92 11.17
C SER A 318 9.97 -15.79 9.79
N GLU A 319 9.47 -14.88 8.96
CA GLU A 319 9.97 -14.67 7.61
C GLU A 319 11.15 -13.69 7.59
N THR A 320 11.89 -13.72 6.49
CA THR A 320 13.02 -12.82 6.28
C THR A 320 12.53 -11.44 5.83
N SER A 321 13.01 -10.39 6.50
CA SER A 321 12.97 -9.03 6.01
C SER A 321 14.27 -8.67 5.31
N THR A 322 14.19 -8.12 4.11
CA THR A 322 15.34 -7.92 3.23
C THR A 322 15.56 -6.44 2.91
N ILE A 323 16.77 -5.95 3.18
CA ILE A 323 17.27 -4.69 2.62
C ILE A 323 17.88 -5.02 1.26
N CYS A 324 17.23 -4.58 0.18
CA CYS A 324 17.62 -4.94 -1.17
C CYS A 324 18.98 -4.34 -1.57
N SER A 325 19.57 -4.83 -2.66
CA SER A 325 20.81 -4.31 -3.22
C SER A 325 20.70 -2.80 -3.47
N GLU A 326 21.78 -2.06 -3.19
CA GLU A 326 21.87 -0.59 -3.35
C GLU A 326 20.82 0.21 -2.54
N SER A 327 20.12 -0.45 -1.62
CA SER A 327 19.05 0.13 -0.82
C SER A 327 19.50 0.49 0.59
N LYS A 328 18.75 1.37 1.23
CA LYS A 328 19.02 1.93 2.55
C LYS A 328 17.77 1.89 3.41
N LEU A 329 17.81 1.13 4.49
CA LEU A 329 16.87 1.28 5.60
C LEU A 329 17.43 2.31 6.58
N VAL A 330 16.72 3.41 6.79
CA VAL A 330 17.14 4.48 7.70
C VAL A 330 16.21 4.52 8.89
N LEU A 331 16.76 4.30 10.08
CA LEU A 331 16.05 4.47 11.35
C LEU A 331 16.36 5.88 11.89
N ASP A 332 15.33 6.71 12.02
CA ASP A 332 15.48 8.10 12.46
C ASP A 332 15.63 8.23 13.98
N THR A 333 15.89 9.46 14.43
CA THR A 333 16.16 9.78 15.84
C THR A 333 15.02 9.33 16.75
N GLY A 334 15.38 8.58 17.80
CA GLY A 334 14.43 8.04 18.77
C GLY A 334 13.74 6.73 18.36
N PHE A 335 13.93 6.27 17.12
CA PHE A 335 13.35 5.02 16.65
C PHE A 335 14.11 3.81 17.22
N THR A 336 13.37 2.80 17.69
CA THR A 336 13.94 1.52 18.12
C THR A 336 13.47 0.39 17.21
N PHE A 337 14.40 -0.29 16.56
CA PHE A 337 14.12 -1.55 15.88
C PHE A 337 14.45 -2.72 16.81
N SER A 338 13.45 -3.51 17.17
CA SER A 338 13.55 -4.67 18.05
C SER A 338 13.40 -5.95 17.25
N TYR A 339 14.42 -6.79 17.27
CA TYR A 339 14.41 -8.13 16.69
C TYR A 339 13.92 -9.13 17.73
N ASP A 340 12.68 -9.57 17.55
CA ASP A 340 11.94 -10.44 18.47
C ASP A 340 11.17 -11.53 17.69
N PRO A 341 11.82 -12.30 16.80
CA PRO A 341 11.11 -13.29 15.99
C PRO A 341 10.53 -14.40 16.86
N GLY A 342 9.35 -14.90 16.49
CA GLY A 342 8.70 -16.03 17.16
C GLY A 342 9.43 -17.37 17.06
N ILE A 343 10.54 -17.42 16.32
CA ILE A 343 11.38 -18.60 16.11
C ILE A 343 12.85 -18.31 16.46
N ASN A 344 13.60 -19.34 16.83
CA ASN A 344 15.01 -19.23 17.18
C ASN A 344 15.90 -19.11 15.93
N GLN A 345 15.71 -18.04 15.16
CA GLN A 345 16.53 -17.67 14.00
C GLN A 345 17.20 -16.32 14.26
N LYS A 346 18.45 -16.16 13.83
CA LYS A 346 19.27 -14.97 14.13
C LYS A 346 19.42 -14.05 12.92
N ASN A 347 19.03 -14.50 11.73
CA ASN A 347 19.38 -13.92 10.45
C ASN A 347 18.14 -13.55 9.61
N LEU A 348 17.02 -13.20 10.26
CA LEU A 348 15.80 -12.79 9.56
C LEU A 348 15.83 -11.32 9.12
N ILE A 349 16.87 -10.55 9.46
CA ILE A 349 17.17 -9.27 8.80
C ILE A 349 18.32 -9.51 7.82
N GLU A 350 17.98 -9.60 6.55
CA GLU A 350 18.91 -9.93 5.47
C GLU A 350 19.35 -8.68 4.71
N PHE A 351 20.64 -8.64 4.39
CA PHE A 351 21.23 -7.70 3.45
C PHE A 351 21.48 -8.44 2.14
N GLU A 352 20.76 -8.08 1.09
CA GLU A 352 20.84 -8.79 -0.21
C GLU A 352 22.25 -8.72 -0.83
N ALA A 353 22.96 -7.60 -0.61
CA ALA A 353 24.31 -7.38 -1.14
C ALA A 353 25.20 -6.56 -0.18
N GLU A 354 26.49 -6.47 -0.50
CA GLU A 354 27.45 -5.59 0.21
C GLU A 354 27.09 -4.11 0.11
N SER A 355 26.27 -3.72 -0.87
CA SER A 355 25.76 -2.37 -1.06
C SER A 355 24.53 -2.05 -0.20
N SER A 356 23.84 -3.07 0.33
CA SER A 356 22.68 -2.91 1.22
C SER A 356 23.11 -2.26 2.53
N THR A 357 22.38 -1.25 2.99
CA THR A 357 22.79 -0.46 4.17
C THR A 357 21.65 -0.29 5.18
N LEU A 358 21.93 -0.54 6.45
CA LEU A 358 21.13 -0.11 7.60
C LEU A 358 21.77 1.14 8.19
N VAL A 359 21.00 2.22 8.35
CA VAL A 359 21.48 3.49 8.91
C VAL A 359 20.80 3.77 10.24
N LEU A 360 21.58 3.90 11.31
CA LEU A 360 21.09 4.41 12.59
C LEU A 360 21.38 5.91 12.65
N LYS A 361 20.35 6.74 12.81
CA LYS A 361 20.49 8.20 12.97
C LYS A 361 20.00 8.61 14.36
N SER A 362 20.86 8.37 15.34
CA SER A 362 20.51 8.45 16.77
C SER A 362 19.34 7.52 17.12
N ALA A 363 19.42 6.30 16.61
CA ALA A 363 18.41 5.25 16.71
C ALA A 363 18.97 4.04 17.48
N SER A 364 18.08 3.13 17.85
CA SER A 364 18.40 1.95 18.64
C SER A 364 18.14 0.66 17.87
N LEU A 365 19.04 -0.30 18.02
CA LEU A 365 18.84 -1.69 17.62
C LEU A 365 18.80 -2.55 18.87
N HIS A 366 17.72 -3.30 19.04
CA HIS A 366 17.50 -4.21 20.16
C HIS A 366 17.37 -5.64 19.65
N SER A 367 17.93 -6.59 20.38
CA SER A 367 17.77 -8.02 20.15
C SER A 367 17.27 -8.71 21.41
N THR A 368 16.26 -9.56 21.30
CA THR A 368 15.86 -10.43 22.40
C THR A 368 16.85 -11.57 22.61
N ALA A 369 16.54 -12.47 23.56
CA ALA A 369 17.30 -13.66 23.89
C ALA A 369 17.69 -14.54 22.68
N THR A 370 16.92 -14.51 21.59
CA THR A 370 17.23 -15.22 20.34
C THR A 370 18.59 -14.82 19.75
N GLY A 371 18.98 -13.56 19.96
CA GLY A 371 20.16 -12.96 19.35
C GLY A 371 19.90 -12.55 17.90
N MET A 372 20.74 -11.64 17.42
CA MET A 372 20.70 -11.12 16.05
C MET A 372 22.07 -11.29 15.42
N GLN A 373 22.09 -11.75 14.17
CA GLN A 373 23.29 -11.89 13.37
C GLN A 373 23.12 -11.09 12.09
N LEU A 374 23.99 -10.10 11.90
CA LEU A 374 24.07 -9.31 10.69
C LEU A 374 25.21 -9.83 9.83
N THR A 375 24.88 -10.28 8.63
CA THR A 375 25.82 -10.75 7.61
C THR A 375 25.59 -9.98 6.33
N LYS A 376 26.67 -9.71 5.59
CA LYS A 376 26.64 -8.97 4.32
C LYS A 376 26.14 -7.52 4.49
N GLY A 377 26.61 -6.61 3.65
CA GLY A 377 26.19 -5.20 3.71
C GLY A 377 26.83 -4.38 4.83
N VAL A 378 26.18 -3.27 5.18
CA VAL A 378 26.75 -2.19 5.99
C VAL A 378 25.78 -1.69 7.07
N LEU A 379 26.22 -1.65 8.32
CA LEU A 379 25.67 -0.79 9.37
C LEU A 379 26.38 0.57 9.34
N LYS A 380 25.63 1.64 9.10
CA LYS A 380 26.14 3.01 9.16
C LYS A 380 25.56 3.74 10.36
N VAL A 381 26.43 4.18 11.26
CA VAL A 381 26.05 4.87 12.50
C VAL A 381 26.24 6.37 12.32
N LYS A 382 25.19 7.14 12.61
CA LYS A 382 25.17 8.61 12.64
C LYS A 382 24.58 9.09 13.96
N GLY A 383 25.15 10.16 14.52
CA GLY A 383 24.75 10.64 15.85
C GLY A 383 25.05 9.61 16.94
N ASP A 384 24.34 9.70 18.06
CA ASP A 384 24.51 8.78 19.18
C ASP A 384 23.49 7.64 19.08
N SER A 385 23.95 6.48 18.60
CA SER A 385 23.09 5.32 18.37
C SER A 385 23.39 4.20 19.34
N TYR A 386 22.42 3.31 19.54
CA TYR A 386 22.45 2.32 20.61
C TYR A 386 22.26 0.90 20.09
N LEU A 387 23.00 -0.03 20.68
CA LEU A 387 22.78 -1.47 20.58
C LEU A 387 22.38 -1.98 21.96
N SER A 388 21.48 -2.93 22.02
CA SER A 388 21.17 -3.67 23.24
C SER A 388 20.78 -5.10 22.90
N SER A 389 21.13 -6.03 23.79
CA SER A 389 20.61 -7.38 23.73
C SER A 389 20.24 -7.88 25.11
N GLU A 390 19.15 -8.62 25.22
CA GLU A 390 18.74 -9.22 26.49
C GLU A 390 19.84 -10.12 27.08
N LYS A 391 20.10 -9.97 28.39
CA LYS A 391 21.10 -10.77 29.11
C LYS A 391 20.44 -12.00 29.74
N ILE A 392 20.89 -13.19 29.36
CA ILE A 392 20.60 -14.42 30.10
C ILE A 392 21.83 -14.80 30.90
N ILE A 393 21.75 -14.68 32.23
CA ILE A 393 22.82 -15.04 33.17
C ILE A 393 22.33 -16.18 34.07
N VAL A 394 23.03 -17.31 34.03
CA VAL A 394 22.85 -18.42 34.96
C VAL A 394 23.92 -18.32 36.04
N TYR A 395 23.51 -17.97 37.26
CA TYR A 395 24.39 -17.89 38.42
C TYR A 395 24.71 -19.28 38.96
N THR A 396 25.83 -19.84 38.49
CA THR A 396 26.46 -21.00 39.14
C THR A 396 27.69 -20.55 39.95
N THR A 397 28.54 -21.47 40.41
CA THR A 397 29.85 -21.13 41.01
C THR A 397 30.71 -20.26 40.09
N MET A 398 30.46 -20.29 38.77
CA MET A 398 30.96 -19.33 37.79
C MET A 398 29.75 -18.83 36.96
N PRO A 399 29.45 -17.52 36.91
CA PRO A 399 28.35 -17.00 36.10
C PRO A 399 28.49 -17.44 34.65
N GLN A 400 27.46 -18.10 34.11
CA GLN A 400 27.39 -18.48 32.71
C GLN A 400 26.47 -17.51 31.99
N TYR A 401 26.98 -16.94 30.92
CA TYR A 401 26.25 -16.03 30.06
C TYR A 401 25.76 -16.84 28.86
N LEU A 402 24.44 -16.91 28.69
CA LEU A 402 23.76 -17.62 27.61
C LEU A 402 23.14 -16.66 26.60
N ASP A 403 23.39 -15.35 26.75
CA ASP A 403 22.95 -14.37 25.76
C ASP A 403 23.68 -14.57 24.44
N GLU A 404 22.89 -14.62 23.37
CA GLU A 404 23.37 -14.78 21.99
C GLU A 404 23.88 -13.45 21.41
N GLY A 405 23.38 -12.33 21.92
CA GLY A 405 23.86 -11.00 21.61
C GLY A 405 23.56 -10.53 20.20
N ILE A 406 24.26 -9.46 19.79
CA ILE A 406 24.29 -8.98 18.41
C ILE A 406 25.64 -9.39 17.81
N MET A 407 25.62 -10.07 16.67
CA MET A 407 26.81 -10.59 15.98
C MET A 407 27.02 -9.91 14.63
N PHE A 408 28.25 -9.46 14.38
CA PHE A 408 28.69 -8.98 13.07
C PHE A 408 29.51 -10.07 12.37
N GLY A 409 28.98 -10.59 11.27
CA GLY A 409 29.58 -11.65 10.46
C GLY A 409 29.27 -13.07 10.96
N SER A 410 29.76 -14.07 10.22
CA SER A 410 29.57 -15.50 10.53
C SER A 410 30.87 -16.29 10.71
N GLY A 411 32.02 -15.64 10.55
CA GLY A 411 33.33 -16.29 10.50
C GLY A 411 33.69 -16.79 9.10
N THR A 412 32.87 -16.50 8.08
CA THR A 412 33.19 -16.74 6.66
C THR A 412 33.48 -15.42 5.94
N ALA A 413 34.23 -15.49 4.84
CA ALA A 413 34.57 -14.31 4.05
C ALA A 413 33.36 -13.71 3.30
N ALA A 414 32.42 -14.56 2.88
CA ALA A 414 31.24 -14.15 2.13
C ALA A 414 30.19 -13.42 2.99
N ASP A 415 30.25 -13.61 4.31
CA ASP A 415 29.28 -13.05 5.25
C ASP A 415 29.86 -11.90 6.08
N ASN A 416 31.03 -11.41 5.70
CA ASN A 416 31.65 -10.26 6.35
C ASN A 416 30.69 -9.06 6.36
N PHE A 417 30.49 -8.49 7.53
CA PHE A 417 29.59 -7.38 7.78
C PHE A 417 30.37 -6.11 8.13
N MET A 418 30.13 -5.01 7.42
CA MET A 418 30.79 -3.74 7.72
C MET A 418 29.98 -2.93 8.73
N CYS A 419 30.64 -2.38 9.74
CA CYS A 419 30.08 -1.35 10.60
C CYS A 419 30.92 -0.09 10.47
N ASN A 420 30.31 1.01 10.03
CA ASN A 420 30.95 2.32 9.89
C ASN A 420 30.34 3.31 10.88
N ILE A 421 31.12 3.72 11.88
CA ILE A 421 30.82 4.82 12.79
C ILE A 421 31.41 6.10 12.21
N VAL A 422 30.54 6.95 11.67
CA VAL A 422 30.98 8.16 10.96
C VAL A 422 31.58 9.20 11.91
N GLY A 423 32.31 10.16 11.35
CA GLY A 423 32.97 11.21 12.12
C GLY A 423 32.04 11.96 13.10
N GLY A 424 32.37 11.92 14.39
CA GLY A 424 31.60 12.56 15.47
C GLY A 424 30.35 11.81 15.94
N ALA A 425 30.12 10.59 15.44
CA ALA A 425 29.05 9.70 15.91
C ALA A 425 29.55 8.73 16.97
N SER A 426 28.63 8.20 17.79
CA SER A 426 28.93 7.14 18.75
C SER A 426 28.00 5.94 18.56
N LEU A 427 28.55 4.74 18.77
CA LEU A 427 27.76 3.52 18.90
C LEU A 427 27.93 3.00 20.32
N THR A 428 26.85 2.93 21.07
CA THR A 428 26.88 2.45 22.46
C THR A 428 26.18 1.09 22.56
N LEU A 429 26.90 0.05 22.97
CA LEU A 429 26.29 -1.18 23.47
C LEU A 429 25.85 -0.92 24.92
N SER A 430 24.59 -0.54 25.10
CA SER A 430 24.04 -0.19 26.42
C SER A 430 24.04 -1.38 27.37
N GLU A 431 23.71 -2.56 26.84
CA GLU A 431 23.70 -3.82 27.56
C GLU A 431 23.87 -5.01 26.61
N GLY A 432 24.13 -6.19 27.18
CA GLY A 432 24.23 -7.44 26.43
C GLY A 432 25.64 -7.73 25.90
N THR A 433 25.69 -8.44 24.77
CA THR A 433 26.93 -8.86 24.11
C THR A 433 26.95 -8.39 22.66
N LEU A 434 28.08 -7.79 22.25
CA LEU A 434 28.44 -7.59 20.85
C LEU A 434 29.53 -8.58 20.46
N VAL A 435 29.29 -9.35 19.40
CA VAL A 435 30.24 -10.33 18.87
C VAL A 435 30.81 -9.85 17.54
N TYR A 436 32.14 -9.75 17.46
CA TYR A 436 32.86 -9.54 16.21
C TYR A 436 33.31 -10.89 15.65
N ASN A 437 32.73 -11.29 14.52
CA ASN A 437 32.96 -12.56 13.85
C ASN A 437 33.20 -12.37 12.34
N ASN A 438 33.86 -11.27 11.97
CA ASN A 438 34.30 -11.04 10.59
C ASN A 438 35.71 -11.60 10.38
N THR A 439 35.93 -12.30 9.27
CA THR A 439 37.25 -12.81 8.90
C THR A 439 38.26 -11.70 8.58
N VAL A 440 37.76 -10.53 8.19
CA VAL A 440 38.54 -9.32 7.93
C VAL A 440 38.54 -8.45 9.17
N SER A 441 39.73 -8.03 9.64
CA SER A 441 39.87 -7.38 10.95
C SER A 441 39.47 -5.91 11.02
N ASN A 442 39.39 -5.20 9.89
CA ASN A 442 39.18 -3.75 9.83
C ASN A 442 37.79 -3.35 9.30
N LEU A 443 36.77 -4.17 9.53
CA LEU A 443 35.39 -3.90 9.07
C LEU A 443 34.52 -3.18 10.11
N LEU A 444 34.98 -3.05 11.36
CA LEU A 444 34.45 -2.07 12.29
C LEU A 444 35.28 -0.78 12.16
N LEU A 445 34.82 0.12 11.31
CA LEU A 445 35.48 1.37 10.97
C LEU A 445 34.98 2.49 11.88
N ILE A 446 35.92 3.15 12.56
CA ILE A 446 35.68 4.33 13.39
C ILE A 446 36.42 5.49 12.71
N GLU A 447 35.68 6.36 12.02
CA GLU A 447 36.27 7.28 11.02
C GLU A 447 37.30 8.26 11.61
N ASN A 448 37.11 8.71 12.85
CA ASN A 448 38.05 9.62 13.49
C ASN A 448 38.05 9.48 15.02
N LYS A 449 38.93 10.23 15.69
CA LYS A 449 39.11 10.20 17.15
C LYS A 449 37.93 10.77 17.95
N MET A 450 37.01 11.48 17.31
CA MET A 450 35.77 11.97 17.93
C MET A 450 34.64 10.93 17.87
N SER A 451 34.83 9.85 17.11
CA SER A 451 33.90 8.74 17.04
C SER A 451 34.34 7.62 17.97
N LEU A 452 33.38 6.96 18.63
CA LEU A 452 33.66 5.95 19.65
C LEU A 452 32.69 4.77 19.55
N LEU A 453 33.22 3.58 19.82
CA LEU A 453 32.41 2.44 20.25
C LEU A 453 32.45 2.42 21.78
N HIS A 454 31.30 2.55 22.43
CA HIS A 454 31.17 2.45 23.87
C HIS A 454 30.56 1.10 24.26
N ILE A 455 31.27 0.33 25.08
CA ILE A 455 30.78 -0.89 25.70
C ILE A 455 30.30 -0.52 27.10
N GLY A 456 28.98 -0.52 27.30
CA GLY A 456 28.33 -0.10 28.54
C GLY A 456 28.71 -0.95 29.75
N GLN A 457 28.21 -0.53 30.92
CA GLN A 457 28.46 -1.22 32.19
C GLN A 457 28.03 -2.69 32.11
N GLU A 458 28.92 -3.59 32.52
CA GLU A 458 28.70 -5.05 32.50
C GLU A 458 28.34 -5.62 31.12
N ALA A 459 28.49 -4.85 30.04
CA ALA A 459 28.32 -5.32 28.67
C ALA A 459 29.60 -6.02 28.19
N ARG A 460 29.48 -6.80 27.12
CA ARG A 460 30.55 -7.68 26.65
C ARG A 460 30.87 -7.41 25.18
N LEU A 461 32.16 -7.21 24.89
CA LEU A 461 32.69 -7.31 23.54
C LEU A 461 33.40 -8.66 23.39
N VAL A 462 32.94 -9.49 22.46
CA VAL A 462 33.48 -10.81 22.18
C VAL A 462 34.14 -10.81 20.81
N LEU A 463 35.39 -11.21 20.76
CA LEU A 463 36.17 -11.33 19.53
C LEU A 463 36.32 -12.81 19.18
N ASP A 464 35.47 -13.30 18.29
CA ASP A 464 35.64 -14.62 17.67
C ASP A 464 36.65 -14.58 16.51
N GLU A 465 36.85 -13.39 15.94
CA GLU A 465 37.91 -13.05 15.00
C GLU A 465 38.70 -11.81 15.45
N SER A 466 39.90 -11.61 14.87
CA SER A 466 40.74 -10.46 15.25
C SER A 466 40.09 -9.15 14.80
N LEU A 467 40.09 -8.14 15.69
CA LEU A 467 39.51 -6.83 15.44
C LEU A 467 40.60 -5.75 15.46
N ASN A 468 40.63 -4.90 14.45
CA ASN A 468 41.48 -3.74 14.33
C ASN A 468 40.64 -2.48 14.09
N VAL A 469 40.51 -1.63 15.10
CA VAL A 469 39.79 -0.33 15.01
C VAL A 469 40.69 0.81 14.56
N ALA A 470 41.94 0.52 14.15
CA ALA A 470 42.94 1.48 13.68
C ALA A 470 43.12 2.68 14.63
N THR A 471 42.83 3.90 14.15
CA THR A 471 42.92 5.14 14.93
C THR A 471 41.71 5.39 15.83
N GLY A 472 40.69 4.54 15.75
CA GLY A 472 39.49 4.56 16.58
C GLY A 472 39.73 4.12 18.02
N GLY A 473 38.73 4.40 18.85
CA GLY A 473 38.70 4.08 20.26
C GLY A 473 37.54 3.17 20.64
N VAL A 474 37.80 2.23 21.54
CA VAL A 474 36.74 1.52 22.26
C VAL A 474 36.79 1.93 23.72
N GLU A 475 35.69 2.49 24.21
CA GLU A 475 35.49 2.88 25.59
C GLU A 475 34.76 1.77 26.33
N PHE A 476 35.20 1.45 27.55
CA PHE A 476 34.62 0.40 28.36
C PHE A 476 34.12 0.97 29.68
N GLY A 477 32.82 0.86 29.91
CA GLY A 477 32.17 1.15 31.17
C GLY A 477 32.62 0.24 32.30
N ASN A 478 32.15 0.53 33.51
CA ASN A 478 32.53 -0.25 34.69
C ASN A 478 32.11 -1.73 34.56
N HIS A 479 32.96 -2.66 34.97
CA HIS A 479 32.77 -4.11 34.87
C HIS A 479 32.49 -4.64 33.46
N ALA A 480 32.71 -3.84 32.41
CA ALA A 480 32.62 -4.31 31.04
C ALA A 480 33.69 -5.37 30.76
N THR A 481 33.40 -6.29 29.85
CA THR A 481 34.27 -7.43 29.55
C THR A 481 34.71 -7.43 28.09
N LEU A 482 36.01 -7.60 27.87
CA LEU A 482 36.59 -7.96 26.58
C LEU A 482 36.98 -9.45 26.61
N LEU A 483 36.32 -10.26 25.78
CA LEU A 483 36.62 -11.68 25.60
C LEU A 483 37.26 -11.91 24.24
N THR A 484 38.41 -12.57 24.20
CA THR A 484 39.11 -12.87 22.95
C THR A 484 39.26 -14.37 22.76
N LYS A 485 38.79 -14.92 21.64
CA LYS A 485 39.05 -16.31 21.27
C LYS A 485 40.55 -16.57 21.16
N THR A 486 40.99 -17.75 21.59
CA THR A 486 42.40 -18.14 21.56
C THR A 486 43.02 -17.90 20.17
N GLY A 487 44.13 -17.15 20.14
CA GLY A 487 44.84 -16.80 18.90
C GLY A 487 44.28 -15.58 18.15
N LYS A 488 43.21 -14.95 18.63
CA LYS A 488 42.68 -13.68 18.09
C LYS A 488 43.14 -12.50 18.93
N SER A 489 43.16 -11.32 18.32
CA SER A 489 43.70 -10.11 18.95
C SER A 489 42.81 -8.90 18.72
N PHE A 490 42.91 -7.95 19.66
CA PHE A 490 42.38 -6.60 19.51
C PHE A 490 43.53 -5.65 19.21
N VAL A 491 43.40 -4.82 18.17
CA VAL A 491 44.34 -3.78 17.78
C VAL A 491 43.62 -2.43 17.76
N GLY A 492 44.13 -1.46 18.52
CA GLY A 492 43.54 -0.12 18.62
C GLY A 492 43.61 0.46 20.03
N SER A 493 42.97 1.61 20.24
CA SER A 493 42.94 2.28 21.54
C SER A 493 41.82 1.74 22.43
N ILE A 494 42.13 1.48 23.70
CA ILE A 494 41.15 1.08 24.73
C ILE A 494 41.13 2.14 25.83
N PHE A 495 39.93 2.65 26.13
CA PHE A 495 39.70 3.67 27.15
C PHE A 495 38.86 3.09 28.30
N PRO A 496 39.46 2.71 29.44
CA PRO A 496 38.72 2.28 30.62
C PRO A 496 38.08 3.47 31.35
N LEU A 497 36.75 3.44 31.53
CA LEU A 497 36.07 4.30 32.51
C LEU A 497 35.96 3.67 33.90
N GLY A 498 36.24 2.37 34.02
CA GLY A 498 36.19 1.61 35.27
C GLY A 498 36.98 0.31 35.20
N TYR A 499 36.64 -0.66 36.05
CA TYR A 499 37.27 -1.97 36.04
C TYR A 499 36.88 -2.75 34.77
N ILE A 500 37.86 -3.17 33.97
CA ILE A 500 37.61 -4.01 32.79
C ILE A 500 38.07 -5.44 33.08
N TYR A 501 37.23 -6.42 32.74
CA TYR A 501 37.66 -7.82 32.68
C TYR A 501 38.18 -8.17 31.29
N ARG A 502 39.45 -8.59 31.20
CA ARG A 502 40.02 -9.18 29.98
C ARG A 502 40.23 -10.68 30.18
N ARG A 503 39.62 -11.52 29.33
CA ARG A 503 39.75 -12.98 29.44
C ARG A 503 39.91 -13.64 28.07
N SER A 504 40.62 -14.76 28.04
CA SER A 504 40.66 -15.63 26.86
C SER A 504 39.42 -16.52 26.84
N LYS A 505 38.66 -16.49 25.74
CA LYS A 505 37.61 -17.48 25.43
C LYS A 505 38.33 -18.73 24.94
N ARG A 506 38.21 -19.83 25.71
CA ARG A 506 38.82 -21.11 25.36
C ARG A 506 38.17 -21.71 24.14
#